data_AF-A0A7C5KQR9-F1
#
_entry.id   AF-A0A7C5KQR9-F1
#
_cell.length_a   1.000
_cell.length_b   1.000
_cell.length_c   1.000
_cell.angle_alpha   90.00
_cell.angle_beta   90.00
_cell.angle_gamma   90.00
#
_symmetry.space_group_name_H-M   'P 1'
#
loop_
_entity.id
_entity.type
_entity.pdbx_description
1 polymer ?
#
loop_
_entity_poly.entity_id
_entity_poly.type
_entity_poly.pdbx_seq_one_letter_code
_entity_poly.pdbx_strand_id
1 'polypeptide(L)'
;MSCGRRAGRNAIIQHLKLGGNKTAPPAGFDLLPSHIKLALADLELVSVPLRREYRLSDALDPLKPDYDYILIDCPPSLGILTVNALIAAEGVVVTSDPGAYSMVGINLLLRTIADVSGVTGLRTLGVALTRLDHTRETRGIETALKESFIQRI
;
A
#
# COMPACT_ATOMS: atom_id res chain seq x y z
N MET A 1 -9.02 37.05 -15.94
CA MET A 1 -9.73 35.85 -15.44
C MET A 1 -8.69 34.78 -15.13
N SER A 2 -8.08 34.84 -13.94
CA SER A 2 -7.06 33.88 -13.53
C SER A 2 -7.74 32.68 -12.87
N CYS A 3 -7.88 31.59 -13.64
CA CYS A 3 -8.23 30.28 -13.13
C CYS A 3 -7.07 29.80 -12.24
N GLY A 4 -7.14 30.08 -10.94
CA GLY A 4 -6.22 29.54 -9.96
C GLY A 4 -6.48 28.05 -9.81
N ARG A 5 -5.67 27.21 -10.47
CA ARG A 5 -5.50 25.81 -10.07
C ARG A 5 -5.20 25.83 -8.57
N ARG A 6 -6.13 25.35 -7.75
CA ARG A 6 -5.82 25.01 -6.36
C ARG A 6 -4.67 24.02 -6.44
N ALA A 7 -3.52 24.38 -5.90
CA ALA A 7 -2.35 23.53 -5.88
C ALA A 7 -2.77 22.17 -5.30
N GLY A 8 -2.61 21.11 -6.09
CA GLY A 8 -2.96 19.76 -5.65
C GLY A 8 -2.20 19.46 -4.37
N ARG A 9 -2.92 18.96 -3.37
CA ARG A 9 -2.31 18.54 -2.12
C ARG A 9 -1.79 17.12 -2.33
N ASN A 10 -0.75 16.73 -1.62
CA ASN A 10 -0.29 15.35 -1.60
C ASN A 10 -0.82 14.68 -0.33
N ALA A 11 -1.51 13.55 -0.41
CA ALA A 11 -2.02 12.85 0.77
C ALA A 11 -1.16 11.63 1.09
N ILE A 12 -0.85 11.48 2.37
CA ILE A 12 -0.27 10.28 2.93
C ILE A 12 -1.29 9.69 3.92
N ILE A 13 -1.66 8.44 3.70
CA ILE A 13 -2.53 7.66 4.58
C ILE A 13 -1.61 6.66 5.28
N GLN A 14 -1.11 7.05 6.46
CA GLN A 14 -0.12 6.22 7.16
C GLN A 14 0.05 6.43 8.66
N HIS A 15 0.49 5.34 9.29
CA HIS A 15 1.19 5.24 10.57
C HIS A 15 2.65 5.73 10.46
N LEU A 16 2.90 6.94 9.99
CA LEU A 16 4.26 7.48 9.93
C LEU A 16 4.70 7.87 11.34
N LYS A 17 5.62 7.12 11.96
CA LYS A 17 6.38 7.62 13.12
C LYS A 17 7.33 8.70 12.59
N LEU A 18 6.83 9.93 12.47
CA LEU A 18 7.67 11.08 12.20
C LEU A 18 8.67 11.20 13.35
N GLY A 19 9.94 10.91 13.06
CA GLY A 19 11.02 11.09 14.03
C GLY A 19 11.16 12.56 14.40
N GLY A 20 11.09 12.87 15.69
CA GLY A 20 11.24 14.22 16.24
C GLY A 20 9.93 14.97 16.42
N ASN A 21 9.95 16.04 17.23
CA ASN A 21 8.85 16.95 17.61
C ASN A 21 8.18 17.70 16.43
N LYS A 22 7.87 17.03 15.32
CA LYS A 22 7.15 17.56 14.17
C LYS A 22 5.83 16.81 14.04
N THR A 23 4.80 17.34 14.69
CA THR A 23 3.43 16.81 14.61
C THR A 23 2.69 17.28 13.35
N ALA A 24 3.26 18.22 12.60
CA ALA A 24 2.68 18.72 11.35
C ALA A 24 3.43 18.16 10.12
N PRO A 25 2.73 17.62 9.11
CA PRO A 25 3.34 17.23 7.85
C PRO A 25 3.99 18.44 7.14
N PRO A 26 5.01 18.22 6.28
CA PRO A 26 5.62 19.27 5.49
C PRO A 26 4.57 20.03 4.67
N ALA A 27 4.81 21.32 4.40
CA ALA A 27 3.92 22.13 3.57
C ALA A 27 3.65 21.44 2.22
N GLY A 28 2.38 21.30 1.85
CA GLY A 28 1.94 20.60 0.63
C GLY A 28 1.57 19.12 0.85
N PHE A 29 1.69 18.60 2.07
CA PHE A 29 1.24 17.25 2.41
C PHE A 29 0.13 17.28 3.48
N ASP A 30 -0.90 16.49 3.25
CA ASP A 30 -1.90 16.14 4.26
C ASP A 30 -1.65 14.72 4.77
N LEU A 31 -1.84 14.50 6.07
CA LEU A 31 -1.66 13.19 6.72
C LEU A 31 -2.98 12.74 7.33
N LEU A 32 -3.46 11.57 6.93
CA LEU A 32 -4.53 10.86 7.64
C LEU A 32 -3.90 9.92 8.66
N PRO A 33 -3.93 10.23 9.97
CA PRO A 33 -3.24 9.44 10.98
C PRO A 33 -3.98 8.13 11.26
N SER A 34 -3.22 7.09 11.59
CA SER A 34 -3.77 5.85 12.14
C SER A 34 -3.86 5.91 13.68
N HIS A 35 -4.71 5.06 14.24
CA HIS A 35 -4.85 4.87 15.69
C HIS A 35 -4.63 3.40 16.05
N ILE A 36 -4.23 3.08 17.28
CA ILE A 36 -4.07 1.68 17.74
C ILE A 36 -5.35 0.84 17.56
N LYS A 37 -6.51 1.50 17.56
CA LYS A 37 -7.82 0.90 17.29
C LYS A 37 -7.96 0.37 15.86
N LEU A 38 -7.14 0.85 14.92
CA LEU A 38 -7.12 0.32 13.55
C LEU A 38 -6.78 -1.17 13.52
N ALA A 39 -6.01 -1.67 14.50
CA ALA A 39 -5.75 -3.11 14.63
C ALA A 39 -7.02 -3.93 14.91
N LEU A 40 -8.06 -3.32 15.50
CA LEU A 40 -9.37 -3.95 15.72
C LEU A 40 -10.29 -3.83 14.51
N ALA A 41 -10.01 -2.88 13.60
CA ALA A 41 -10.84 -2.66 12.43
C ALA A 41 -10.89 -3.89 11.51
N ASP A 42 -9.81 -4.69 11.46
CA ASP A 42 -9.81 -5.96 10.73
C ASP A 42 -10.95 -6.88 11.23
N LEU A 43 -11.20 -6.95 12.54
CA LEU A 43 -12.26 -7.77 13.12
C LEU A 43 -13.65 -7.14 12.92
N GLU A 44 -13.76 -5.82 13.08
CA GLU A 44 -15.02 -5.11 12.91
C GLU A 44 -15.54 -5.19 11.48
N LEU A 45 -14.64 -5.08 10.49
CA LEU A 45 -14.98 -5.15 9.07
C LEU A 45 -15.50 -6.52 8.64
N VAL A 46 -15.14 -7.62 9.30
CA VAL A 46 -15.71 -8.95 9.02
C VAL A 46 -17.22 -8.97 9.24
N SER A 47 -17.69 -8.24 10.25
CA SER A 47 -19.12 -8.16 10.60
C SER A 47 -19.91 -7.24 9.66
N VAL A 48 -19.23 -6.51 8.77
CA VAL A 48 -19.89 -5.64 7.80
C VAL A 48 -20.47 -6.51 6.66
N PRO A 49 -21.80 -6.51 6.44
CA PRO A 49 -22.43 -7.47 5.54
C PRO A 49 -22.09 -7.27 4.07
N LEU A 50 -21.84 -6.03 3.65
CA LEU A 50 -21.65 -5.65 2.25
C LEU A 50 -20.49 -4.68 2.08
N ARG A 51 -19.75 -4.84 0.98
CA ARG A 51 -18.68 -3.92 0.55
C ARG A 51 -17.61 -3.66 1.61
N ARG A 52 -17.37 -4.60 2.53
CA ARG A 52 -16.38 -4.44 3.61
C ARG A 52 -14.95 -4.27 3.07
N GLU A 53 -14.67 -4.82 1.90
CA GLU A 53 -13.40 -4.70 1.17
C GLU A 53 -13.27 -3.36 0.42
N TYR A 54 -14.36 -2.60 0.26
CA TYR A 54 -14.38 -1.34 -0.50
C TYR A 54 -14.45 -0.10 0.39
N ARG A 55 -14.48 -0.27 1.72
CA ARG A 55 -14.70 0.83 2.68
C ARG A 55 -13.69 1.96 2.54
N LEU A 56 -12.42 1.62 2.29
CA LEU A 56 -11.41 2.65 2.07
C LEU A 56 -11.62 3.37 0.73
N SER A 57 -11.91 2.65 -0.35
CA SER A 57 -12.19 3.27 -1.66
C SER A 57 -13.38 4.21 -1.58
N ASP A 58 -14.50 3.74 -1.00
CA ASP A 58 -15.73 4.52 -0.86
C ASP A 58 -15.49 5.81 -0.04
N ALA A 59 -14.59 5.77 0.95
CA ALA A 59 -14.22 6.93 1.75
C ALA A 59 -13.26 7.90 1.02
N LEU A 60 -12.40 7.40 0.14
CA LEU A 60 -11.40 8.20 -0.59
C LEU A 60 -11.93 8.79 -1.90
N ASP A 61 -12.91 8.16 -2.55
CA ASP A 61 -13.50 8.62 -3.81
C ASP A 61 -13.89 10.10 -3.85
N PRO A 62 -14.57 10.67 -2.84
CA PRO A 62 -14.90 12.11 -2.85
C PRO A 62 -13.68 13.01 -2.66
N LEU A 63 -12.57 12.48 -2.13
CA LEU A 63 -11.33 13.25 -1.86
C LEU A 63 -10.37 13.22 -3.06
N LYS A 64 -10.42 12.20 -3.91
CA LYS A 64 -9.51 12.04 -5.07
C LYS A 64 -9.30 13.31 -5.91
N PRO A 65 -10.34 14.13 -6.23
CA PRO A 65 -10.15 15.33 -7.04
C PRO A 65 -9.25 16.41 -6.41
N ASP A 66 -9.01 16.36 -5.09
CA ASP A 66 -8.23 17.35 -4.36
C ASP A 66 -6.73 16.99 -4.24
N TYR A 67 -6.36 15.76 -4.62
CA TYR A 67 -5.00 15.25 -4.46
C TYR A 67 -4.39 14.77 -5.78
N ASP A 68 -3.13 15.15 -6.02
CA ASP A 68 -2.37 14.62 -7.17
C ASP A 68 -1.97 13.16 -6.91
N TYR A 69 -1.65 12.83 -5.66
CA TYR A 69 -1.25 11.50 -5.22
C TYR A 69 -1.81 11.19 -3.82
N ILE A 70 -2.23 9.94 -3.64
CA ILE A 70 -2.59 9.36 -2.35
C ILE A 70 -1.70 8.14 -2.13
N LEU A 71 -0.87 8.19 -1.08
CA LEU A 71 -0.04 7.05 -0.65
C LEU A 71 -0.73 6.31 0.49
N ILE A 72 -0.90 4.99 0.36
CA ILE A 72 -1.48 4.14 1.39
C ILE A 72 -0.41 3.13 1.84
N ASP A 73 -0.10 3.10 3.13
CA ASP A 73 0.69 2.01 3.70
C ASP A 73 -0.19 0.96 4.32
N CYS A 74 0.18 -0.28 4.06
CA CYS A 74 -0.54 -1.43 4.52
C CYS A 74 0.10 -1.96 5.81
N PRO A 75 -0.68 -2.50 6.74
CA PRO A 75 -0.12 -3.32 7.82
C PRO A 75 0.62 -4.54 7.22
N PRO A 76 1.56 -5.15 7.97
CA PRO A 76 2.34 -6.30 7.49
C PRO A 76 1.50 -7.59 7.31
N SER A 77 0.23 -7.58 7.72
CA SER A 77 -0.72 -8.68 7.59
C SER A 77 -1.50 -8.61 6.27
N LEU A 78 -1.80 -9.75 5.69
CA LEU A 78 -2.67 -9.86 4.50
C LEU A 78 -4.17 -9.92 4.92
N GLY A 79 -4.58 -8.97 5.77
CA GLY A 79 -5.94 -8.86 6.32
C GLY A 79 -6.88 -8.02 5.45
N ILE A 80 -8.10 -7.80 5.96
CA ILE A 80 -9.12 -7.02 5.23
C ILE A 80 -8.72 -5.56 5.04
N LEU A 81 -7.92 -4.98 5.94
CA LEU A 81 -7.34 -3.65 5.77
C LEU A 81 -6.40 -3.57 4.56
N THR A 82 -5.56 -4.58 4.36
CA THR A 82 -4.66 -4.66 3.21
C THR A 82 -5.44 -4.84 1.92
N VAL A 83 -6.49 -5.67 1.92
CA VAL A 83 -7.39 -5.79 0.76
C VAL A 83 -8.09 -4.46 0.45
N ASN A 84 -8.55 -3.73 1.47
CA ASN A 84 -9.13 -2.39 1.29
C ASN A 84 -8.14 -1.41 0.64
N ALA A 85 -6.88 -1.42 1.08
CA ALA A 85 -5.82 -0.60 0.51
C ALA A 85 -5.56 -0.96 -0.96
N LEU A 86 -5.48 -2.24 -1.30
CA LEU A 86 -5.28 -2.70 -2.67
C LEU A 86 -6.46 -2.33 -3.58
N ILE A 87 -7.69 -2.42 -3.10
CA ILE A 87 -8.89 -2.04 -3.87
C ILE A 87 -8.97 -0.53 -4.10
N ALA A 88 -8.55 0.28 -3.12
CA ALA A 88 -8.56 1.73 -3.23
C ALA A 88 -7.42 2.28 -4.12
N ALA A 89 -6.37 1.49 -4.36
CA ALA A 89 -5.16 1.91 -5.06
C ALA A 89 -5.23 1.69 -6.58
N GLU A 90 -4.57 2.58 -7.34
CA GLU A 90 -4.35 2.41 -8.78
C GLU A 90 -3.09 1.60 -9.10
N GLY A 91 -2.13 1.63 -8.18
CA GLY A 91 -0.88 0.90 -8.31
C GLY A 91 -0.32 0.49 -6.96
N VAL A 92 0.41 -0.64 -6.94
CA VAL A 92 1.03 -1.19 -5.74
C VAL A 92 2.54 -1.39 -5.94
N VAL A 93 3.31 -1.01 -4.92
CA VAL A 93 4.74 -1.37 -4.81
C VAL A 93 4.86 -2.39 -3.68
N VAL A 94 5.47 -3.54 -3.98
CA VAL A 94 5.70 -4.59 -2.98
C VAL A 94 7.04 -4.36 -2.30
N THR A 95 7.06 -4.13 -0.99
CA THR A 95 8.30 -4.04 -0.22
C THR A 95 8.67 -5.41 0.36
N SER A 96 9.90 -5.89 0.12
CA SER A 96 10.34 -7.19 0.64
C SER A 96 11.77 -7.17 1.17
N ASP A 97 12.00 -7.94 2.24
CA ASP A 97 13.32 -8.31 2.75
C ASP A 97 13.77 -9.64 2.09
N PRO A 98 14.98 -9.77 1.55
CA PRO A 98 15.46 -10.98 0.87
C PRO A 98 15.90 -12.09 1.86
N GLY A 99 14.96 -12.62 2.63
CA GLY A 99 15.11 -13.81 3.47
C GLY A 99 14.44 -15.06 2.88
N ALA A 100 14.83 -16.25 3.35
CA ALA A 100 14.27 -17.52 2.85
C ALA A 100 12.76 -17.67 3.11
N TYR A 101 12.24 -17.11 4.21
CA TYR A 101 10.81 -17.07 4.53
C TYR A 101 10.00 -16.11 3.63
N SER A 102 10.69 -15.23 2.91
CA SER A 102 10.08 -14.20 2.10
C SER A 102 9.44 -14.77 0.85
N MET A 103 10.00 -15.82 0.23
CA MET A 103 9.46 -16.33 -1.04
C MET A 103 8.05 -16.90 -0.91
N VAL A 104 7.73 -17.59 0.20
CA VAL A 104 6.37 -18.11 0.43
C VAL A 104 5.39 -16.96 0.68
N GLY A 105 5.77 -15.99 1.53
CA GLY A 105 4.94 -14.81 1.81
C GLY A 105 4.71 -13.93 0.58
N ILE A 106 5.74 -13.72 -0.25
CA ILE A 106 5.66 -12.98 -1.50
C ILE A 106 4.73 -13.68 -2.49
N ASN A 107 4.81 -15.01 -2.62
CA ASN A 107 3.90 -15.75 -3.49
C ASN A 107 2.44 -15.61 -3.06
N LEU A 108 2.16 -15.61 -1.75
CA LEU A 108 0.81 -15.39 -1.24
C LEU A 108 0.33 -13.96 -1.53
N LEU A 109 1.18 -12.96 -1.26
CA LEU A 109 0.89 -11.56 -1.56
C LEU A 109 0.61 -11.35 -3.05
N LEU A 110 1.44 -11.91 -3.93
CA LEU A 110 1.28 -11.82 -5.37
C LEU A 110 -0.03 -12.43 -5.87
N ARG A 111 -0.47 -13.55 -5.28
CA ARG A 111 -1.78 -14.14 -5.58
C ARG A 111 -2.91 -13.20 -5.22
N THR A 112 -2.87 -12.62 -4.01
CA THR A 112 -3.88 -11.65 -3.57
C THR A 112 -3.89 -10.39 -4.44
N ILE A 113 -2.71 -9.88 -4.84
CA ILE A 113 -2.62 -8.76 -5.78
C ILE A 113 -3.25 -9.14 -7.13
N ALA A 114 -2.99 -10.34 -7.64
CA ALA A 114 -3.58 -10.81 -8.89
C ALA A 114 -5.12 -10.92 -8.79
N ASP A 115 -5.65 -11.46 -7.69
CA ASP A 115 -7.09 -11.57 -7.45
C ASP A 115 -7.75 -10.18 -7.42
N VAL A 116 -7.14 -9.21 -6.72
CA VAL A 116 -7.64 -7.83 -6.65
C VAL A 116 -7.51 -7.12 -8.00
N SER A 117 -6.38 -7.29 -8.69
CA SER A 117 -6.14 -6.71 -10.02
C SER A 117 -7.20 -7.14 -11.04
N GLY A 118 -7.62 -8.41 -10.98
CA GLY A 118 -8.68 -8.95 -11.84
C GLY A 118 -10.05 -8.28 -11.68
N VAL A 119 -10.30 -7.58 -10.57
CA VAL A 119 -11.57 -6.89 -10.31
C VAL A 119 -11.48 -5.36 -10.29
N THR A 120 -10.32 -4.76 -9.99
CA THR A 120 -10.15 -3.29 -9.90
C THR A 120 -9.30 -2.66 -10.99
N GLY A 121 -8.49 -3.45 -11.72
CA GLY A 121 -7.47 -2.92 -12.62
C GLY A 121 -6.20 -2.42 -11.92
N LEU A 122 -5.99 -2.79 -10.64
CA LEU A 122 -4.76 -2.51 -9.88
C LEU A 122 -3.52 -2.95 -10.66
N ARG A 123 -2.53 -2.05 -10.78
CA ARG A 123 -1.26 -2.34 -11.46
C ARG A 123 -0.13 -2.60 -10.47
N THR A 124 0.63 -3.67 -10.69
CA THR A 124 1.89 -3.86 -9.97
C THR A 124 2.94 -2.93 -10.55
N LEU A 125 3.36 -1.93 -9.78
CA LEU A 125 4.36 -0.94 -10.21
C LEU A 125 5.80 -1.46 -10.07
N GLY A 126 6.03 -2.39 -9.16
CA GLY A 126 7.32 -3.04 -8.96
C GLY A 126 7.53 -3.61 -7.57
N VAL A 127 8.76 -4.04 -7.31
CA VAL A 127 9.22 -4.58 -6.02
C VAL A 127 10.36 -3.72 -5.50
N ALA A 128 10.26 -3.26 -4.26
CA ALA A 128 11.32 -2.58 -3.55
C ALA A 128 11.94 -3.53 -2.53
N LEU A 129 13.24 -3.82 -2.70
CA LEU A 129 14.00 -4.58 -1.70
C LEU A 129 14.44 -3.64 -0.58
N THR A 130 14.01 -3.91 0.65
CA THR A 130 14.21 -2.99 1.80
C THR A 130 15.48 -3.27 2.61
N ARG A 131 16.09 -4.43 2.40
CA ARG A 131 17.41 -4.80 2.93
C ARG A 131 18.20 -5.46 1.81
N LEU A 132 19.46 -5.07 1.66
CA LEU A 132 20.35 -5.64 0.64
C LEU A 132 21.69 -5.95 1.29
N ASP A 133 21.72 -7.05 2.04
CA ASP A 133 22.97 -7.57 2.60
C ASP A 133 23.70 -8.37 1.51
N HIS A 134 25.02 -8.18 1.35
CA HIS A 134 25.79 -8.77 0.25
C HIS A 134 26.12 -10.27 0.43
N THR A 135 25.24 -11.03 1.07
CA THR A 135 25.40 -12.47 1.26
C THR A 135 25.13 -13.23 -0.05
N ARG A 136 25.52 -14.52 -0.12
CA ARG A 136 25.18 -15.38 -1.27
C ARG A 136 23.67 -15.66 -1.34
N GLU A 137 23.01 -15.70 -0.18
CA GLU A 137 21.57 -16.00 -0.05
C GLU A 137 20.71 -14.85 -0.60
N THR A 138 21.02 -13.61 -0.23
CA THR A 138 20.32 -12.42 -0.70
C THR A 138 20.42 -12.25 -2.22
N ARG A 139 21.58 -12.58 -2.82
CA ARG A 139 21.78 -12.56 -4.28
C ARG A 139 20.95 -13.62 -5.01
N GLY A 140 20.79 -14.81 -4.42
CA GLY A 140 19.93 -15.85 -4.96
C GLY A 140 18.46 -15.44 -4.97
N ILE A 141 17.99 -14.82 -3.88
CA ILE A 141 16.61 -14.34 -3.75
C ILE A 141 16.36 -13.14 -4.66
N GLU A 142 17.31 -12.22 -4.81
CA GLU A 142 17.21 -11.12 -5.77
C GLU A 142 17.02 -11.62 -7.20
N THR A 143 17.78 -12.65 -7.59
CA THR A 143 17.69 -13.26 -8.92
C THR A 143 16.32 -13.90 -9.12
N ALA A 144 15.86 -14.72 -8.15
CA ALA A 144 14.55 -15.36 -8.22
C ALA A 144 13.38 -14.36 -8.22
N LEU A 145 13.50 -13.25 -7.49
CA LEU A 145 12.49 -12.18 -7.51
C LEU A 145 12.46 -11.46 -8.85
N LYS A 146 13.62 -11.16 -9.44
CA LYS A 146 13.69 -10.60 -10.80
C LYS A 146 13.03 -11.53 -11.81
N GLU A 147 13.37 -12.81 -11.81
CA GLU A 147 12.79 -13.80 -12.74
C GLU A 147 11.27 -13.92 -12.57
N SER A 148 10.78 -13.99 -11.33
CA SER A 148 9.35 -14.17 -11.05
C SER A 148 8.49 -12.94 -11.38
N PHE A 149 9.03 -11.72 -11.28
CA PHE A 149 8.32 -10.48 -11.58
C PHE A 149 8.46 -10.04 -13.05
N ILE A 150 9.60 -10.29 -13.70
CA ILE A 150 9.79 -10.00 -15.14
C ILE A 150 8.80 -10.79 -16.02
N GLN A 151 8.36 -11.96 -15.57
CA GLN A 151 7.35 -12.79 -16.27
C GLN A 151 5.89 -12.31 -16.05
N ARG A 152 5.66 -11.35 -15.15
CA ARG A 152 4.32 -10.97 -14.66
C ARG A 152 3.96 -9.49 -14.86
N ILE A 153 4.86 -8.70 -15.41
CA ILE A 153 4.68 -7.29 -15.82
C ILE A 153 4.77 -7.26 -17.35
#